data_AF-A0A1G6VY29-F1
#
_entry.id   AF-A0A1G6VY29-F1
#
_cell.length_a   1.000
_cell.length_b   1.000
_cell.length_c   1.000
_cell.angle_alpha   90.00
_cell.angle_beta   90.00
_cell.angle_gamma   90.00
#
_symmetry.space_group_name_H-M   'P 1'
#
loop_
_entity.id
_entity.type
_entity.pdbx_description
1 polymer ?
#
loop_
_entity_poly.entity_id
_entity_poly.type
_entity_poly.pdbx_seq_one_letter_code
_entity_poly.pdbx_strand_id
1 'polypeptide(L)'
;MNKAIKYRLYPTKEQAILFSKTFGCCRKVYNLMLADKIESYKLTQSFGNQTPAMYKAEYPYLREVDSLALANAQLNLQRAMKSHFDKSRKRLNGFPKFKSAKRSRKSYTTNNQKGL
;
A
#
# COMPACT_ATOMS: atom_id res chain seq x y z
N MET A 1 26.16 -3.72 8.31
CA MET A 1 25.91 -4.84 7.37
C MET A 1 24.44 -5.21 7.44
N ASN A 2 23.67 -5.03 6.36
CA ASN A 2 22.23 -5.39 6.36
C ASN A 2 22.09 -6.90 6.12
N LYS A 3 21.35 -7.59 6.99
CA LYS A 3 21.06 -9.03 6.86
C LYS A 3 19.61 -9.21 6.41
N ALA A 4 19.37 -10.10 5.46
CA ALA A 4 18.04 -10.47 5.00
C ALA A 4 17.89 -11.99 5.07
N ILE A 5 16.76 -12.46 5.61
CA ILE A 5 16.47 -13.89 5.73
C ILE A 5 15.12 -14.18 5.10
N LYS A 6 15.03 -15.30 4.37
CA LYS A 6 13.81 -15.74 3.69
C LYS A 6 13.38 -17.09 4.25
N TYR A 7 12.15 -17.15 4.75
CA TYR A 7 11.55 -18.36 5.30
C TYR A 7 10.29 -18.74 4.52
N ARG A 8 10.00 -20.04 4.47
CA ARG A 8 8.70 -20.56 4.03
C ARG A 8 7.83 -20.78 5.26
N LEU A 9 6.61 -20.24 5.24
CA LEU A 9 5.64 -20.40 6.31
C LEU A 9 4.54 -21.38 5.86
N TYR A 10 4.02 -22.15 6.81
CA TYR A 10 2.84 -22.99 6.66
C TYR A 10 1.74 -22.42 7.57
N PRO A 11 0.92 -21.48 7.09
CA PRO A 11 -0.02 -20.77 7.93
C PRO A 11 -1.17 -21.66 8.40
N THR A 12 -1.66 -21.43 9.61
CA THR A 12 -2.95 -21.94 10.06
C THR A 12 -4.09 -21.32 9.23
N LYS A 13 -5.29 -21.90 9.33
CA LYS A 13 -6.48 -21.36 8.64
C LYS A 13 -6.74 -19.89 8.99
N GLU A 14 -6.62 -19.54 10.26
CA GLU A 14 -6.81 -18.17 10.75
C GLU A 14 -5.76 -17.20 10.20
N GLN A 15 -4.49 -17.61 10.18
CA GLN A 15 -3.40 -16.82 9.60
C GLN A 15 -3.60 -16.59 8.10
N ALA A 16 -4.05 -17.61 7.36
CA ALA A 16 -4.35 -17.49 5.93
C ALA A 16 -5.51 -16.51 5.66
N ILE A 17 -6.54 -16.51 6.51
CA ILE A 17 -7.63 -15.53 6.46
C ILE A 17 -7.11 -14.13 6.74
N LEU A 18 -6.30 -13.95 7.79
CA LEU A 18 -5.69 -12.67 8.14
C LEU A 18 -4.84 -12.13 6.99
N PHE A 19 -3.97 -12.94 6.40
CA PHE A 19 -3.17 -12.54 5.24
C PHE A 19 -4.04 -12.10 4.06
N SER A 20 -5.10 -12.86 3.77
CA SER A 20 -6.04 -12.53 2.69
C SER A 20 -6.74 -11.19 2.91
N LYS A 21 -7.21 -10.93 4.14
CA LYS A 21 -7.77 -9.63 4.56
C LYS A 21 -6.72 -8.53 4.38
N THR A 22 -5.51 -8.71 4.89
CA THR A 22 -4.42 -7.72 4.81
C THR A 22 -4.07 -7.38 3.37
N PHE A 23 -3.94 -8.37 2.48
CA PHE A 23 -3.70 -8.12 1.05
C PHE A 23 -4.83 -7.29 0.42
N GLY A 24 -6.08 -7.60 0.76
CA GLY A 24 -7.27 -6.88 0.29
C GLY A 24 -7.28 -5.44 0.77
N CYS A 25 -7.07 -5.22 2.07
CA CYS A 25 -7.05 -3.90 2.70
C CYS A 25 -5.93 -3.02 2.14
N CYS A 26 -4.70 -3.53 2.05
CA CYS A 26 -3.57 -2.80 1.46
C CYS A 26 -3.86 -2.40 0.00
N ARG A 27 -4.48 -3.30 -0.78
CA ARG A 27 -4.87 -3.02 -2.17
C ARG A 27 -5.95 -1.94 -2.25
N LYS A 28 -7.00 -2.03 -1.41
CA LYS A 28 -8.10 -1.05 -1.38
C LYS A 28 -7.58 0.33 -0.99
N VAL A 29 -6.81 0.44 0.09
CA VAL A 29 -6.23 1.71 0.55
C VAL A 29 -5.32 2.32 -0.51
N TYR A 30 -4.46 1.53 -1.16
CA TYR A 30 -3.64 2.02 -2.27
C TYR A 30 -4.48 2.61 -3.40
N ASN A 31 -5.55 1.92 -3.80
CA ASN A 31 -6.41 2.38 -4.89
C ASN A 31 -7.21 3.63 -4.51
N LEU A 32 -7.75 3.70 -3.28
CA LEU A 32 -8.44 4.89 -2.79
C LEU A 32 -7.51 6.11 -2.83
N MET A 33 -6.32 6.00 -2.23
CA MET A 33 -5.35 7.11 -2.25
C MET A 33 -4.92 7.51 -3.67
N LEU A 34 -4.81 6.55 -4.60
CA LEU A 34 -4.50 6.86 -5.99
C LEU A 34 -5.65 7.62 -6.66
N ALA A 35 -6.91 7.21 -6.43
CA ALA A 35 -8.08 7.89 -6.95
C ALA A 35 -8.16 9.34 -6.44
N ASP A 36 -8.07 9.53 -5.12
CA ASP A 36 -8.13 10.85 -4.50
C ASP A 36 -7.00 11.76 -4.98
N LYS A 37 -5.80 11.22 -5.24
CA LYS A 37 -4.69 12.00 -5.81
C LYS A 37 -4.98 12.45 -7.23
N ILE A 38 -5.57 11.59 -8.05
CA ILE A 38 -5.97 11.93 -9.43
C ILE A 38 -7.06 13.00 -9.41
N GLU A 39 -8.06 12.86 -8.55
CA GLU A 39 -9.17 13.82 -8.41
C GLU A 39 -8.69 15.16 -7.86
N SER A 40 -7.90 15.14 -6.79
CA SER A 40 -7.23 16.33 -6.23
C SER A 40 -6.45 17.07 -7.32
N TYR A 41 -5.63 16.36 -8.10
CA TYR A 41 -4.85 16.99 -9.15
C TYR A 41 -5.72 17.63 -10.24
N LYS A 42 -6.84 16.99 -10.64
CA LYS A 42 -7.78 17.58 -11.60
C LYS A 42 -8.38 18.89 -11.10
N LEU A 43 -8.67 18.98 -9.80
CA LEU A 43 -9.31 20.15 -9.20
C LEU A 43 -8.32 21.27 -8.84
N THR A 44 -7.21 20.93 -8.19
CA THR A 44 -6.30 21.89 -7.56
C THR A 44 -4.92 21.95 -8.22
N GLN A 45 -4.65 21.13 -9.24
CA GLN A 45 -3.31 20.94 -9.84
C GLN A 45 -2.24 20.51 -8.82
N SER A 46 -2.66 19.98 -7.67
CA SER A 46 -1.77 19.52 -6.60
C SER A 46 -2.19 18.15 -6.09
N PHE A 47 -1.21 17.35 -5.64
CA PHE A 47 -1.48 16.07 -5.02
C PHE A 47 -1.74 16.26 -3.53
N GLY A 48 -2.94 15.88 -3.07
CA GLY A 48 -3.28 15.88 -1.64
C GLY A 48 -2.42 14.93 -0.79
N ASN A 49 -2.54 15.05 0.54
CA ASN A 49 -1.82 14.25 1.55
C ASN A 49 -2.72 13.16 2.16
N GLN A 50 -3.19 12.24 1.33
CA GLN A 50 -4.05 11.16 1.79
C GLN A 50 -3.28 10.18 2.68
N THR A 51 -3.94 9.75 3.76
CA THR A 51 -3.42 8.75 4.69
C THR A 51 -4.41 7.60 4.87
N PRO A 52 -3.96 6.39 5.21
CA PRO A 52 -4.85 5.25 5.45
C PRO A 52 -5.92 5.50 6.53
N ALA A 53 -5.66 6.40 7.48
CA ALA A 53 -6.58 6.68 8.58
C ALA A 53 -7.89 7.32 8.11
N MET A 54 -7.85 8.14 7.04
CA MET A 54 -9.02 8.83 6.50
C MET A 54 -10.13 7.86 6.08
N TYR A 55 -9.76 6.69 5.57
CA TYR A 55 -10.71 5.71 5.06
C TYR A 55 -11.31 4.80 6.13
N LYS A 56 -10.81 4.85 7.38
CA LYS A 56 -11.27 3.91 8.42
C LYS A 56 -12.71 4.20 8.85
N ALA A 57 -13.20 5.44 8.73
CA ALA A 57 -14.59 5.76 9.06
C ALA A 57 -15.56 5.05 8.10
N GLU A 58 -15.31 5.17 6.79
CA GLU A 58 -16.14 4.56 5.74
C GLU A 58 -15.92 3.04 5.60
N TYR A 59 -14.70 2.56 5.88
CA TYR A 59 -14.32 1.16 5.76
C TYR A 59 -13.81 0.60 7.10
N PRO A 60 -14.70 0.22 8.04
CA PRO A 60 -14.30 -0.20 9.38
C PRO A 60 -13.38 -1.42 9.42
N TYR A 61 -13.52 -2.36 8.48
CA TYR A 61 -12.67 -3.55 8.37
C TYR A 61 -11.18 -3.23 8.17
N LEU A 62 -10.82 -2.00 7.78
CA LEU A 62 -9.43 -1.55 7.75
C LEU A 62 -8.79 -1.49 9.15
N ARG A 63 -9.58 -1.54 10.23
CA ARG A 63 -9.09 -1.64 11.61
C ARG A 63 -8.73 -3.08 12.02
N GLU A 64 -9.20 -4.08 11.28
CA GLU A 64 -8.94 -5.50 11.60
C GLU A 64 -7.53 -5.95 11.20
N VAL A 65 -6.85 -5.17 10.36
CA VAL A 65 -5.53 -5.50 9.81
C VAL A 65 -4.44 -4.63 10.42
N ASP A 66 -3.21 -5.10 10.30
CA ASP A 66 -2.01 -4.38 10.74
C ASP A 66 -1.92 -2.98 10.13
N SER A 67 -1.87 -1.97 11.00
CA SER A 67 -1.80 -0.56 10.62
C SER A 67 -0.50 -0.23 9.88
N LEU A 68 0.59 -0.94 10.17
CA LEU A 68 1.88 -0.77 9.50
C LEU A 68 1.85 -1.32 8.07
N ALA A 69 1.05 -2.35 7.81
CA ALA A 69 0.82 -2.83 6.45
C ALA A 69 0.09 -1.78 5.60
N LEU A 70 -0.87 -1.07 6.18
CA LEU A 70 -1.58 0.03 5.51
C LEU A 70 -0.66 1.24 5.30
N ALA A 71 0.16 1.60 6.28
CA ALA A 71 1.16 2.66 6.16
C ALA A 71 2.19 2.33 5.05
N ASN A 72 2.65 1.09 4.96
CA ASN A 72 3.52 0.65 3.88
C ASN A 72 2.85 0.75 2.50
N ALA A 73 1.53 0.55 2.40
CA ALA A 73 0.79 0.77 1.15
C ALA A 73 0.83 2.25 0.71
N GLN A 74 0.72 3.18 1.66
CA GLN A 74 0.91 4.62 1.42
C GLN A 74 2.33 4.95 0.96
N LEU A 75 3.35 4.44 1.66
CA LEU A 75 4.76 4.65 1.29
C LEU A 75 5.08 4.11 -0.11
N ASN A 76 4.51 2.96 -0.46
CA ASN A 76 4.63 2.38 -1.81
C ASN A 76 4.03 3.29 -2.89
N LEU A 77 2.87 3.90 -2.63
CA LEU A 77 2.26 4.86 -3.56
C LEU A 77 3.10 6.14 -3.67
N GLN A 78 3.55 6.70 -2.54
CA GLN A 78 4.42 7.88 -2.53
C GLN A 78 5.72 7.63 -3.30
N ARG A 79 6.35 6.47 -3.11
CA ARG A 79 7.55 6.07 -3.85
C ARG A 79 7.27 5.96 -5.35
N ALA A 80 6.15 5.37 -5.74
CA ALA A 80 5.76 5.22 -7.14
C ALA A 80 5.51 6.59 -7.80
N MET A 81 4.77 7.48 -7.12
CA MET A 81 4.56 8.86 -7.57
C MET A 81 5.88 9.61 -7.70
N LYS A 82 6.73 9.60 -6.67
CA LYS A 82 8.06 10.23 -6.70
C LYS A 82 8.90 9.71 -7.86
N SER A 83 8.92 8.39 -8.07
CA SER A 83 9.69 7.77 -9.15
C SER A 83 9.19 8.13 -10.55
N HIS A 84 7.89 8.40 -10.70
CA HIS A 84 7.31 8.84 -11.96
C HIS A 84 7.69 10.30 -12.30
N PHE A 85 7.70 11.19 -11.31
CA PHE A 85 8.04 12.60 -11.51
C PHE A 85 9.55 12.92 -11.43
N ASP A 86 10.37 11.94 -11.02
CA ASP A 86 11.82 12.09 -10.94
C ASP A 86 12.46 12.16 -12.34
N LYS A 87 13.08 13.32 -12.64
CA LYS A 87 13.74 13.62 -13.92
C LYS A 87 14.82 12.60 -14.30
N SER A 88 15.51 12.00 -13.32
CA SER A 88 16.56 10.99 -13.56
C SER A 88 16.02 9.62 -13.98
N ARG A 89 14.71 9.36 -13.75
CA ARG A 89 14.08 8.04 -13.95
C ARG A 89 12.92 8.05 -14.95
N LYS A 90 12.67 9.19 -15.60
CA LYS A 90 11.48 9.45 -16.45
C LYS A 90 11.24 8.44 -17.59
N ARG A 91 12.29 7.78 -18.12
CA ARG A 91 12.14 6.86 -19.26
C ARG A 91 11.72 5.43 -18.91
N LEU A 92 11.75 5.03 -17.64
CA LEU A 92 11.49 3.63 -17.24
C LEU A 92 10.22 3.42 -16.40
N ASN A 93 9.64 4.50 -15.84
CA ASN A 93 8.56 4.39 -14.87
C ASN A 93 7.27 5.11 -15.33
N GLY A 94 6.27 4.33 -15.72
CA GLY A 94 4.93 4.85 -16.01
C GLY A 94 4.20 5.37 -14.76
N PHE A 95 3.13 6.12 -14.97
CA PHE A 95 2.28 6.62 -13.88
C PHE A 95 1.71 5.44 -13.05
N PRO A 96 1.59 5.59 -11.71
CA PRO A 96 1.04 4.53 -10.86
C PRO A 96 -0.34 4.06 -11.33
N LYS A 97 -0.53 2.75 -11.40
CA LYS A 97 -1.79 2.13 -11.87
C LYS A 97 -2.58 1.53 -10.71
N PHE A 98 -3.90 1.51 -10.84
CA PHE A 98 -4.77 0.78 -9.92
C PHE A 98 -4.38 -0.70 -9.84
N LYS A 99 -4.39 -1.24 -8.63
CA LYS A 99 -4.08 -2.64 -8.34
C LYS A 99 -5.35 -3.48 -8.49
N SER A 100 -5.26 -4.56 -9.25
CA SER A 100 -6.34 -5.55 -9.45
C SER A 100 -6.13 -6.78 -8.60
N ALA A 101 -7.18 -7.31 -7.97
CA ALA A 101 -7.10 -8.52 -7.15
C ALA A 101 -6.55 -9.75 -7.89
N LYS A 102 -6.86 -9.88 -9.19
CA LYS A 102 -6.43 -10.99 -10.04
C LYS A 102 -4.95 -10.88 -10.46
N ARG A 103 -4.46 -9.66 -10.68
CA ARG A 103 -3.12 -9.40 -11.26
C ARG A 103 -2.08 -8.95 -10.23
N SER A 104 -2.50 -8.34 -9.13
CA SER A 104 -1.59 -7.85 -8.09
C SER A 104 -1.02 -9.01 -7.28
N ARG A 105 0.27 -8.95 -6.97
CA ARG A 105 0.91 -9.89 -6.04
C ARG A 105 0.17 -9.86 -4.69
N LYS A 106 -0.15 -11.03 -4.15
CA LYS A 106 -0.74 -11.21 -2.82
C LYS A 106 0.37 -11.11 -1.77
N SER A 107 0.74 -9.88 -1.43
CA SER A 107 1.84 -9.58 -0.50
C SER A 107 1.56 -8.28 0.25
N TYR A 108 2.06 -8.18 1.48
CA TYR A 108 2.17 -6.92 2.22
C TYR A 108 3.55 -6.82 2.88
N THR A 109 3.90 -5.63 3.32
CA THR A 109 5.12 -5.34 4.09
C THR A 109 4.69 -4.76 5.41
N THR A 110 5.28 -5.24 6.51
CA THR A 110 5.09 -4.67 7.84
C THR A 110 6.45 -4.42 8.48
N ASN A 111 6.47 -3.58 9.52
CA ASN A 111 7.68 -3.16 10.21
C ASN A 111 7.63 -3.70 11.64
N ASN A 112 8.77 -4.14 12.16
CA ASN A 112 8.88 -4.41 13.60
C ASN A 112 9.11 -3.07 14.33
N GLN A 113 8.19 -2.68 15.21
CA GLN A 113 8.33 -1.45 16.00
C GLN A 113 9.12 -1.61 17.29
N LYS A 114 9.25 -2.84 17.81
CA LYS A 114 9.82 -3.09 19.15
C LYS A 114 11.18 -3.81 19.12
N GLY A 115 11.77 -4.02 17.94
CA GLY A 115 12.98 -4.83 17.82
C GLY A 115 12.75 -6.28 18.23
N LEU A 116 13.79 -7.10 18.10
CA LEU A 116 13.97 -8.27 18.95
C LEU A 116 14.84 -7.80 20.12
#